data_AF-A0A177AQ83-F1
#
_entry.id   AF-A0A177AQ83-F1
#
_cell.length_a   1.000
_cell.length_b   1.000
_cell.length_c   1.000
_cell.angle_alpha   90.00
_cell.angle_beta   90.00
_cell.angle_gamma   90.00
#
_symmetry.space_group_name_H-M   'P 1'
#
loop_
_entity.id
_entity.type
_entity.pdbx_description
1 polymer ?
#
loop_
_entity_poly.entity_id
_entity_poly.type
_entity_poly.pdbx_seq_one_letter_code
_entity_poly.pdbx_strand_id
1 'polypeptide(L)' 'MKIFNSKSIAPALGHYNHAVISNNVMYLSGQIGINKDQKLVSSKTDEQAKQCFENVKMLLEDANQSIDNG' A
#
# COMPACT_ATOMS: atom_id res chain seq x y z
N MET A 1 -13.83 2.20 -13.77
CA MET A 1 -13.19 1.61 -12.57
C MET A 1 -12.03 0.74 -13.03
N LYS A 2 -10.84 0.89 -12.44
CA LYS A 2 -9.63 0.12 -12.78
C LYS A 2 -9.03 -0.48 -11.51
N ILE A 3 -8.72 -1.76 -11.54
CA ILE A 3 -8.02 -2.47 -10.47
C ILE A 3 -6.51 -2.19 -10.56
N PHE A 4 -5.85 -1.98 -9.42
CA PHE A 4 -4.42 -1.80 -9.34
C PHE A 4 -3.81 -2.62 -8.18
N ASN A 5 -2.77 -3.40 -8.50
CA ASN A 5 -2.01 -4.19 -7.53
C ASN A 5 -0.51 -3.97 -7.76
N SER A 6 0.12 -3.28 -6.81
CA SER A 6 1.59 -3.11 -6.74
C SER A 6 2.32 -4.45 -6.62
N LYS A 7 3.52 -4.53 -7.21
CA LYS A 7 4.45 -5.67 -7.07
C LYS A 7 5.55 -5.41 -6.04
N SER A 8 5.60 -4.19 -5.52
CA SER A 8 6.64 -3.71 -4.59
C SER A 8 6.29 -4.00 -3.13
N ILE A 9 5.00 -4.15 -2.81
CA ILE A 9 4.52 -4.51 -1.46
C ILE A 9 4.09 -5.98 -1.33
N ALA A 10 3.71 -6.39 -0.13
CA ALA A 10 3.14 -7.72 0.12
C ALA A 10 1.92 -7.97 -0.79
N PRO A 11 1.69 -9.20 -1.29
CA PRO A 11 0.54 -9.49 -2.13
C PRO A 11 -0.79 -9.23 -1.41
N ALA A 12 -1.81 -8.81 -2.16
CA ALA A 12 -3.17 -8.71 -1.64
C ALA A 12 -3.69 -10.12 -1.30
N LEU A 13 -3.83 -10.43 -0.01
CA LEU A 13 -4.26 -11.75 0.46
C LEU A 13 -5.79 -11.85 0.59
N GLY A 14 -6.45 -12.52 -0.36
CA GLY A 14 -7.88 -12.77 -0.33
C GLY A 14 -8.66 -11.90 -1.30
N HIS A 15 -9.92 -11.61 -1.00
CA HIS A 15 -10.85 -10.94 -1.91
C HIS A 15 -10.73 -9.40 -1.89
N TYR A 16 -9.51 -8.86 -1.99
CA TYR A 16 -9.27 -7.42 -2.11
C TYR A 16 -8.16 -7.08 -3.11
N ASN A 17 -8.07 -5.80 -3.48
CA ASN A 17 -6.99 -5.26 -4.32
C ASN A 17 -6.25 -4.17 -3.53
N HIS A 18 -4.97 -3.94 -3.83
CA HIS A 18 -4.22 -2.85 -3.18
C HIS A 18 -4.86 -1.49 -3.42
N ALA A 19 -5.41 -1.27 -4.62
CA ALA A 19 -6.18 -0.08 -4.92
C ALA A 19 -7.23 -0.29 -6.01
N VAL A 20 -8.21 0.62 -6.03
CA VAL A 20 -9.17 0.80 -7.12
C VAL A 20 -9.16 2.26 -7.55
N ILE A 21 -9.09 2.50 -8.86
CA ILE A 21 -9.14 3.83 -9.45
C ILE A 21 -10.53 4.04 -10.06
N SER A 22 -11.24 5.07 -9.60
CA SER A 22 -12.55 5.45 -10.12
C SER A 22 -12.69 6.97 -10.11
N ASN A 23 -13.18 7.54 -11.21
CA ASN A 23 -13.39 9.00 -11.36
C ASN A 23 -12.16 9.83 -10.95
N ASN A 24 -10.98 9.45 -11.45
CA ASN A 24 -9.69 10.09 -11.16
C ASN A 24 -9.27 10.08 -9.67
N VAL A 25 -9.97 9.34 -8.83
CA VAL A 25 -9.60 9.10 -7.43
C VAL A 25 -9.08 7.68 -7.28
N MET A 26 -7.93 7.54 -6.62
CA MET A 26 -7.35 6.24 -6.26
C MET A 26 -7.69 5.92 -4.80
N TYR A 27 -8.48 4.88 -4.60
CA TYR A 27 -8.87 4.39 -3.28
C TYR A 27 -7.93 3.25 -2.89
N LEU A 28 -7.15 3.45 -1.83
CA LEU A 28 -6.19 2.45 -1.33
C LEU A 28 -6.86 1.56 -0.29
N SER A 29 -6.56 0.26 -0.33
CA SER A 29 -6.82 -0.62 0.80
C SER A 29 -5.89 -0.27 1.96
N GLY A 30 -6.33 -0.57 3.19
CA GLY A 30 -5.54 -0.35 4.39
C GLY A 30 -4.18 -1.05 4.30
N GLN A 31 -3.11 -0.28 4.48
CA GLN A 31 -1.75 -0.81 4.60
C GLN A 31 -1.45 -1.11 6.06
N ILE A 32 -0.64 -2.13 6.31
CA ILE A 32 -0.23 -2.57 7.64
C ILE A 32 1.30 -2.69 7.72
N GLY A 33 1.85 -2.82 8.93
CA GLY A 33 3.28 -2.88 9.19
C GLY A 33 3.96 -4.20 8.81
N ILE A 34 3.58 -4.80 7.68
CA ILE A 34 4.23 -6.00 7.13
C ILE A 34 5.18 -5.61 6.00
N ASN A 35 6.26 -6.38 5.84
CA ASN A 35 7.15 -6.28 4.68
C ASN A 35 6.63 -7.13 3.50
N LYS A 36 7.33 -7.06 2.36
CA LYS A 36 7.00 -7.83 1.14
C LYS A 36 6.98 -9.35 1.35
N ASP A 37 7.76 -9.84 2.31
CA ASP A 37 7.82 -11.26 2.70
C ASP A 37 6.69 -11.65 3.67
N GLN A 38 5.69 -10.79 3.86
CA GLN A 38 4.51 -11.00 4.71
C GLN A 38 4.85 -11.15 6.20
N LYS A 39 5.95 -10.56 6.66
CA LYS A 39 6.36 -10.54 8.06
C LYS A 39 6.09 -9.19 8.69
N LEU A 40 5.53 -9.19 9.90
CA LEU A 40 5.44 -8.00 10.74
C LEU A 40 6.86 -7.49 11.02
N VAL A 41 7.12 -6.21 10.77
CA VAL A 41 8.49 -5.68 10.85
C VAL A 41 9.00 -5.50 12.28
N SER A 42 8.09 -5.37 13.24
CA SER A 42 8.42 -5.10 14.64
C SER A 42 7.23 -5.32 15.57
N SER A 43 7.49 -5.53 16.87
CA SER A 43 6.47 -5.46 17.92
C SER A 43 6.15 -4.02 18.37
N LYS A 44 6.95 -3.03 17.96
CA LYS A 44 6.72 -1.62 18.32
C LYS A 44 5.77 -0.92 17.34
N THR A 45 4.88 -0.10 17.89
CA THR A 45 3.85 0.61 17.12
C THR A 45 4.43 1.64 16.14
N ASP A 46 5.48 2.37 16.51
CA ASP A 46 6.13 3.39 15.68
C ASP A 46 6.82 2.78 14.44
N GLU A 47 7.54 1.67 14.62
CA GLU A 47 8.17 0.93 13.54
C GLU A 47 7.13 0.32 12.58
N GLN A 48 6.00 -0.20 13.09
CA GLN A 48 4.89 -0.65 12.27
C GLN A 48 4.20 0.49 11.51
N ALA A 49 3.98 1.63 12.16
CA ALA A 49 3.40 2.80 11.52
C ALA A 49 4.29 3.29 10.38
N LYS A 50 5.62 3.36 10.60
CA LYS A 50 6.57 3.69 9.54
C LYS A 50 6.45 2.74 8.35
N GLN A 51 6.43 1.43 8.59
CA GLN A 51 6.28 0.45 7.51
C GLN A 51 4.94 0.57 6.78
N CYS A 52 3.85 0.89 7.48
CA CYS A 52 2.56 1.15 6.86
C CYS A 52 2.65 2.31 5.85
N PHE A 53 3.26 3.44 6.24
CA PHE A 53 3.46 4.58 5.34
C PHE A 53 4.43 4.27 4.19
N GLU A 54 5.49 3.49 4.41
CA GLU A 54 6.37 3.02 3.33
C GLU A 54 5.62 2.15 2.32
N ASN A 55 4.71 1.29 2.78
CA ASN A 55 3.85 0.49 1.90
C ASN A 55 2.90 1.37 1.07
N VAL A 56 2.31 2.41 1.67
CA VAL A 56 1.50 3.41 0.95
C VAL A 56 2.34 4.12 -0.11
N LYS A 57 3.54 4.56 0.26
CA LYS A 57 4.47 5.25 -0.64
C LYS A 57 4.82 4.38 -1.85
N MET A 58 5.28 3.15 -1.62
CA MET A 58 5.62 2.20 -2.70
C MET A 58 4.42 1.88 -3.59
N LEU A 59 3.22 1.77 -3.01
CA LEU A 59 1.99 1.54 -3.77
C LEU A 59 1.66 2.70 -4.72
N LEU A 60 1.85 3.94 -4.25
CA LEU A 60 1.64 5.14 -5.06
C LEU A 60 2.72 5.28 -6.14
N GLU A 61 3.99 5.06 -5.80
CA GLU A 61 5.10 5.11 -6.75
C GLU A 61 4.92 4.09 -7.89
N ASP A 62 4.52 2.85 -7.58
CA ASP A 62 4.18 1.83 -8.58
C ASP A 62 3.02 2.28 -9.51
N ALA A 63 2.15 3.16 -9.02
CA ALA A 63 1.03 3.74 -9.77
C ALA A 63 1.40 5.05 -10.50
N ASN A 64 2.66 5.49 -10.47
CA ASN A 64 3.12 6.80 -10.91
C ASN A 64 2.36 7.95 -10.22
N GLN A 65 2.20 7.84 -8.90
CA GLN A 65 1.60 8.83 -8.00
C GLN A 65 2.57 9.11 -6.84
N SER A 66 2.33 10.17 -6.08
CA SER A 66 3.10 10.51 -4.88
C SER A 66 2.19 10.80 -3.68
N ILE A 67 2.75 10.69 -2.48
CA ILE A 67 2.07 11.17 -1.25
C ILE A 67 1.90 12.69 -1.31
N ASP A 68 2.93 13.37 -1.82
CA ASP A 68 2.86 14.78 -2.18
C ASP A 68 2.12 14.91 -3.51
N ASN A 69 0.79 14.85 -3.44
CA ASN A 69 -0.07 15.38 -4.48
C ASN A 69 -0.52 16.76 -3.97
N GLY A 70 0.24 17.79 -4.33
CA GLY A 70 -0.16 19.19 -4.14
C GLY A 70 -1.42 19.54 -4.92
#